data_AF-A0A967LCM1-F1
#
_entry.id   AF-A0A967LCM1-F1
#
_cell.length_a   1.000
_cell.length_b   1.000
_cell.length_c   1.000
_cell.angle_alpha   90.00
_cell.angle_beta   90.00
_cell.angle_gamma   90.00
#
_symmetry.space_group_name_H-M   'P 1'
#
loop_
_entity.id
_entity.type
_entity.pdbx_description
1 polymer ?
#
loop_
_entity_poly.entity_id
_entity_poly.type
_entity_poly.pdbx_seq_one_letter_code
_entity_poly.pdbx_strand_id
1 'polypeptide(L)'
;PIPEALRVPWGDRVYGCDDCLEACPPGQKWLEDAAGTAAGRVDLREVLEASDEELLKTYGHFYIPRRNPIYLRRNALVALGNSPGEGAVDLAIRYLHHTDPLLRAHA
;
A
#
# COMPACT_ATOMS: atom_id res chain seq x y z
N PRO A 1 -12.03 -2.01 -7.94
CA PRO A 1 -11.29 -3.12 -7.28
C PRO A 1 -9.97 -3.36 -8.02
N ILE A 2 -8.95 -3.88 -7.35
CA ILE A 2 -7.72 -4.38 -8.00
C ILE A 2 -8.07 -5.72 -8.65
N PRO A 3 -7.84 -5.89 -9.97
CA PRO A 3 -8.06 -7.18 -10.65
C PRO A 3 -7.30 -8.31 -9.96
N GLU A 4 -7.92 -9.48 -9.80
CA GLU A 4 -7.35 -10.61 -9.06
C GLU A 4 -5.99 -11.05 -9.60
N ALA A 5 -5.83 -11.11 -10.92
CA ALA A 5 -4.58 -11.47 -11.58
C ALA A 5 -3.41 -10.51 -11.25
N LEU A 6 -3.70 -9.30 -10.78
CA LEU A 6 -2.70 -8.31 -10.39
C LEU A 6 -2.40 -8.34 -8.88
N ARG A 7 -3.18 -9.05 -8.05
CA ARG A 7 -3.01 -9.02 -6.59
C ARG A 7 -1.74 -9.71 -6.13
N VAL A 8 -1.41 -10.88 -6.68
CA VAL A 8 -0.15 -11.59 -6.36
C VAL A 8 1.09 -10.80 -6.82
N PRO A 9 1.21 -10.37 -8.09
CA PRO A 9 2.40 -9.61 -8.52
C PRO A 9 2.52 -8.22 -7.86
N TRP A 10 1.45 -7.74 -7.21
CA TRP A 10 1.48 -6.51 -6.42
C TRP A 10 2.56 -6.52 -5.33
N GLY A 11 2.83 -7.70 -4.74
CA GLY A 11 3.81 -7.84 -3.66
C GLY A 11 3.41 -7.07 -2.40
N ASP A 12 4.38 -6.47 -1.72
CA ASP A 12 4.21 -5.69 -0.49
C ASP A 12 4.01 -4.18 -0.74
N ARG A 13 3.78 -3.78 -1.99
CA ARG A 13 3.73 -2.37 -2.39
C ARG A 13 2.41 -1.72 -1.97
N VAL A 14 2.47 -0.50 -1.43
CA VAL A 14 1.28 0.32 -1.15
C VAL A 14 1.06 1.40 -2.22
N TYR A 15 2.15 1.89 -2.81
CA TYR A 15 2.14 2.97 -3.80
C TYR A 15 3.33 2.85 -4.75
N GLY A 16 3.11 3.15 -6.04
CA GLY A 16 4.18 3.13 -7.05
C GLY A 16 4.73 1.74 -7.37
N CYS A 17 5.70 1.71 -8.29
CA CYS A 17 6.49 0.53 -8.64
C CYS A 17 7.77 1.02 -9.32
N ASP A 18 8.92 0.62 -8.79
CA ASP A 18 10.24 0.98 -9.31
C ASP A 18 10.97 -0.22 -9.93
N ASP A 19 10.33 -1.38 -10.09
CA ASP A 19 10.93 -2.61 -10.62
C ASP A 19 11.64 -2.41 -11.96
N CYS A 20 11.10 -1.56 -12.83
CA CYS A 20 11.72 -1.27 -14.12
C CYS A 20 12.97 -0.38 -14.01
N LEU A 21 13.04 0.48 -12.98
CA LEU A 21 14.23 1.26 -12.66
C LEU A 21 15.28 0.36 -12.01
N GLU A 22 14.86 -0.50 -11.08
CA GLU A 22 15.73 -1.47 -10.41
C GLU A 22 16.33 -2.49 -11.37
N ALA A 23 15.60 -2.92 -12.41
CA ALA A 23 16.13 -3.85 -13.41
C ALA A 23 17.07 -3.18 -14.45
N CYS A 24 17.11 -1.85 -14.50
CA CYS A 24 17.81 -1.09 -15.53
C CYS A 24 19.17 -0.57 -14.99
N PRO A 25 20.33 -0.86 -15.61
CA PRO A 25 21.62 -0.44 -15.06
C PRO A 25 21.75 1.09 -14.89
N PRO A 26 21.28 1.95 -15.82
CA PRO A 26 21.15 3.38 -15.54
C PRO A 26 20.19 3.71 -14.40
N GLY A 27 19.05 3.02 -14.31
CA GLY A 27 18.01 3.24 -13.30
C GLY A 27 18.47 2.96 -11.86
N GLN A 28 19.23 1.88 -11.67
CA GLN A 28 19.84 1.56 -10.37
C GLN A 28 20.71 2.71 -9.85
N LYS A 29 21.54 3.31 -10.72
CA LYS A 29 22.36 4.47 -10.36
C LYS A 29 21.52 5.65 -9.88
N TRP A 30 20.39 5.94 -10.53
CA TRP A 30 19.48 6.99 -10.09
C TRP A 30 18.84 6.70 -8.72
N LEU A 31 18.50 5.44 -8.45
CA LEU A 31 17.91 5.03 -7.18
C LEU A 31 18.94 5.15 -6.04
N GLU A 32 20.19 4.76 -6.27
CA GLU A 32 21.29 4.93 -5.30
C GLU A 32 21.52 6.41 -4.95
N ASP A 33 21.54 7.29 -5.96
CA ASP A 33 21.67 8.74 -5.76
C ASP A 33 20.47 9.33 -4.98
N ALA A 34 19.30 8.71 -5.09
CA ALA A 34 18.07 9.10 -4.39
C ALA A 34 17.88 8.46 -3.00
N ALA A 35 18.69 7.46 -2.63
CA ALA A 35 18.47 6.57 -1.47
C ALA A 35 18.63 7.23 -0.08
N GLY A 36 18.78 8.55 -0.01
CA GLY A 36 19.03 9.31 1.22
C GLY A 36 17.86 9.41 2.21
N THR A 37 16.71 8.78 1.96
CA THR A 37 15.57 8.83 2.88
C THR A 37 14.99 7.44 3.12
N ALA A 38 14.91 7.04 4.39
CA ALA A 38 14.17 5.85 4.83
C ALA A 38 12.63 5.94 4.58
N ALA A 39 12.19 6.89 3.73
CA ALA A 39 10.81 7.33 3.56
C ALA A 39 9.95 6.38 2.69
N GLY A 40 10.49 5.25 2.24
CA GLY A 40 9.80 4.32 1.34
C GLY A 40 9.09 3.14 2.01
N ARG A 41 9.42 2.81 3.28
CA ARG A 41 8.78 1.69 4.00
C ARG A 41 7.70 2.22 4.93
N VAL A 42 6.55 1.55 4.93
CA VAL A 42 5.42 1.86 5.80
C VAL A 42 5.01 0.63 6.59
N ASP A 43 4.47 0.83 7.79
CA ASP A 43 3.80 -0.23 8.52
C ASP A 43 2.36 -0.35 7.99
N LEU A 44 2.02 -1.52 7.44
CA LEU A 44 0.69 -1.79 6.90
C LEU A 44 -0.41 -1.71 7.96
N ARG A 45 -0.11 -2.08 9.21
CA ARG A 45 -1.05 -1.96 10.32
C ARG A 45 -1.34 -0.50 10.60
N GLU A 46 -0.32 0.35 10.68
CA GLU A 46 -0.52 1.79 10.90
C GLU A 46 -1.38 2.40 9.80
N VAL A 47 -1.14 2.06 8.53
CA VAL A 47 -1.95 2.53 7.39
C VAL A 47 -3.41 2.08 7.51
N LEU A 48 -3.64 0.84 7.95
CA LEU A 48 -4.96 0.24 8.05
C LEU A 48 -5.69 0.59 9.36
N GLU A 49 -5.03 1.12 10.36
CA GLU A 49 -5.66 1.56 11.62
C GLU A 49 -5.83 3.09 11.69
N ALA A 50 -5.08 3.85 10.88
CA ALA A 50 -5.18 5.30 10.80
C ALA A 50 -6.53 5.79 10.30
N SER A 51 -6.93 6.98 10.75
CA SER A 51 -8.07 7.75 10.24
C SER A 51 -7.80 8.32 8.84
N ASP A 52 -8.86 8.80 8.18
CA ASP A 52 -8.74 9.45 6.87
C ASP A 52 -7.90 10.72 6.94
N GLU A 53 -8.09 11.54 7.99
CA GLU A 53 -7.31 12.74 8.25
C GLU A 53 -5.82 12.44 8.46
N GLU A 54 -5.49 11.39 9.21
CA GLU A 54 -4.09 10.97 9.44
C GLU A 54 -3.44 10.51 8.14
N LEU A 55 -4.14 9.70 7.34
CA LEU A 55 -3.63 9.24 6.05
C LEU A 55 -3.40 10.41 5.07
N LEU A 56 -4.31 11.39 5.02
CA LEU A 56 -4.13 12.56 4.16
C LEU A 56 -3.06 13.52 4.68
N LYS A 57 -2.90 13.64 6.00
CA LYS A 57 -1.82 14.44 6.59
C LYS A 57 -0.45 13.83 6.25
N THR A 58 -0.30 12.52 6.37
CA THR A 58 0.97 11.82 6.16
C THR A 58 1.26 11.63 4.66
N TYR A 59 0.29 11.15 3.89
CA TYR A 59 0.51 10.72 2.49
C TYR A 59 -0.16 11.63 1.45
N GLY A 60 -0.84 12.71 1.86
CA GLY A 60 -1.56 13.59 0.93
C GLY A 60 -0.68 14.37 -0.05
N HIS A 61 0.64 14.33 0.13
CA HIS A 61 1.62 14.85 -0.83
C HIS A 61 1.76 13.92 -2.06
N PHE A 62 1.39 12.64 -1.94
CA PHE A 62 1.28 11.73 -3.08
C PHE A 62 -0.04 11.90 -3.84
N TYR A 63 -0.07 11.44 -5.08
CA TYR A 63 -1.32 11.36 -5.82
C TYR A 63 -2.20 10.25 -5.22
N ILE A 64 -3.28 10.65 -4.54
CA ILE A 64 -4.32 9.73 -4.09
C ILE A 64 -5.57 10.00 -4.93
N PRO A 65 -6.16 9.01 -5.62
CA PRO A 65 -7.33 9.25 -6.46
C PRO A 65 -8.45 9.96 -5.68
N ARG A 66 -8.82 11.16 -6.15
CA ARG A 66 -9.83 12.05 -5.53
C ARG A 66 -9.52 12.44 -4.08
N ARG A 67 -8.27 12.33 -3.62
CA ARG A 67 -7.87 12.45 -2.22
C ARG A 67 -8.68 11.56 -1.27
N ASN A 68 -9.07 10.37 -1.73
CA ASN A 68 -9.82 9.42 -0.91
C ASN A 68 -8.88 8.34 -0.34
N PRO A 69 -8.68 8.25 0.99
CA PRO A 69 -7.76 7.29 1.61
C PRO A 69 -8.15 5.82 1.42
N ILE A 70 -9.37 5.54 0.97
CA ILE A 70 -9.80 4.18 0.65
C ILE A 70 -8.88 3.48 -0.36
N TYR A 71 -8.28 4.25 -1.29
CA TYR A 71 -7.35 3.70 -2.27
C TYR A 71 -6.03 3.25 -1.65
N LEU A 72 -5.56 3.95 -0.61
CA LEU A 72 -4.39 3.51 0.16
C LEU A 72 -4.71 2.23 0.93
N ARG A 73 -5.84 2.19 1.65
CA ARG A 73 -6.25 1.00 2.42
C ARG A 73 -6.49 -0.21 1.53
N ARG A 74 -7.12 -0.05 0.37
CA ARG A 74 -7.31 -1.12 -0.61
C ARG A 74 -5.98 -1.72 -1.06
N ASN A 75 -4.97 -0.88 -1.32
CA ASN A 75 -3.65 -1.36 -1.71
C ASN A 75 -2.95 -2.04 -0.52
N ALA A 76 -3.03 -1.45 0.67
CA ALA A 76 -2.44 -1.99 1.90
C ALA A 76 -3.04 -3.35 2.29
N LEU A 77 -4.34 -3.59 2.06
CA LEU A 77 -4.96 -4.90 2.28
C LEU A 77 -4.40 -5.98 1.34
N VAL A 78 -4.17 -5.64 0.06
CA VAL A 78 -3.51 -6.58 -0.88
C VAL A 78 -2.06 -6.85 -0.44
N ALA A 79 -1.32 -5.80 -0.08
CA ALA A 79 0.04 -5.94 0.44
C ALA A 79 0.10 -6.79 1.72
N LEU A 80 -0.88 -6.62 2.63
CA LEU A 80 -1.00 -7.39 3.86
C LEU A 80 -1.22 -8.88 3.59
N GLY A 81 -2.03 -9.21 2.59
CA GLY A 81 -2.25 -10.59 2.15
C GLY A 81 -1.01 -11.24 1.54
N ASN A 82 -0.20 -10.47 0.81
CA ASN A 82 1.03 -10.97 0.18
C ASN A 82 2.21 -11.07 1.16
N SER A 83 2.24 -10.22 2.19
CA SER A 83 3.31 -10.16 3.19
C SER A 83 2.72 -10.13 4.61
N PRO A 84 2.10 -11.23 5.07
CA PRO A 84 1.41 -11.26 6.35
C PRO A 84 2.39 -11.17 7.52
N GLY A 85 2.18 -10.16 8.37
CA GLY A 85 2.82 -10.04 9.68
C GLY A 85 1.96 -10.58 10.81
N GLU A 86 2.40 -10.36 12.04
CA GLU A 86 1.65 -10.73 13.23
C GLU A 86 0.29 -9.98 13.30
N GLY A 87 -0.78 -10.73 13.51
CA GLY A 87 -2.15 -10.20 13.57
C GLY A 87 -2.69 -9.67 12.23
N ALA A 88 -2.07 -10.00 11.10
CA ALA A 88 -2.58 -9.67 9.77
C ALA A 88 -3.98 -10.26 9.51
N VAL A 89 -4.21 -11.51 9.93
CA VAL A 89 -5.51 -12.18 9.79
C VAL A 89 -6.59 -11.45 10.58
N ASP A 90 -6.33 -11.08 11.84
CA ASP A 90 -7.31 -10.36 12.67
C ASP A 90 -7.65 -8.99 12.07
N LEU A 91 -6.65 -8.30 11.51
CA LEU A 91 -6.85 -7.02 10.83
C LEU A 91 -7.70 -7.21 9.56
N ALA A 92 -7.42 -8.22 8.73
CA ALA A 92 -8.23 -8.56 7.57
C ALA A 92 -9.68 -8.89 7.96
N ILE A 93 -9.89 -9.70 9.01
CA ILE A 93 -11.23 -10.03 9.51
C ILE A 93 -12.00 -8.78 9.91
N ARG A 94 -11.38 -7.78 10.55
CA ARG A 94 -12.06 -6.49 10.84
C ARG A 94 -12.54 -5.81 9.55
N TYR A 95 -11.74 -5.85 8.49
CA TYR A 95 -12.08 -5.25 7.21
C TYR A 95 -13.16 -6.01 6.42
N LEU A 96 -13.36 -7.31 6.67
CA LEU A 96 -14.51 -8.06 6.12
C LEU A 96 -15.85 -7.47 6.60
N HIS A 97 -15.86 -6.76 7.73
CA HIS A 97 -17.06 -6.11 8.28
C HIS A 97 -17.11 -4.59 8.02
N HIS A 98 -16.18 -4.04 7.23
CA HIS A 98 -16.15 -2.60 6.94
C HIS A 98 -17.38 -2.14 6.16
N THR A 99 -17.83 -0.90 6.38
CA THR A 99 -19.04 -0.33 5.73
C THR A 99 -18.89 -0.23 4.21
N ASP A 100 -17.70 0.12 3.74
CA ASP A 100 -17.39 0.21 2.31
C ASP A 100 -17.16 -1.18 1.65
N PRO A 101 -17.91 -1.53 0.59
CA PRO A 101 -17.79 -2.82 -0.10
C PRO A 101 -16.43 -3.03 -0.79
N LEU A 102 -15.74 -1.96 -1.19
CA LEU A 102 -14.43 -2.06 -1.83
C LEU A 102 -13.40 -2.64 -0.86
N LEU A 103 -13.40 -2.19 0.41
CA LEU A 103 -12.46 -2.70 1.40
C LEU A 103 -12.80 -4.14 1.80
N ARG A 104 -14.08 -4.47 1.96
CA ARG A 104 -14.50 -5.86 2.18
C ARG A 104 -14.01 -6.82 1.09
N ALA A 105 -13.99 -6.39 -0.16
CA ALA A 105 -13.54 -7.21 -1.30
C ALA A 105 -12.02 -7.38 -1.43
N HIS A 106 -11.22 -6.69 -0.60
CA HIS A 106 -9.75 -6.79 -0.59
C HIS A 106 -9.20 -7.28 0.76
N ALA A 107 -10.05 -7.42 1.77
CA ALA A 107 -9.75 -8.10 3.03
C ALA A 107 -9.81 -9.61 2.86
#